data_AF-K1XDS8-F1
#
_entry.id   AF-K1XDS8-F1
#
_cell.length_a   1.000
_cell.length_b   1.000
_cell.length_c   1.000
_cell.angle_alpha   90.00
_cell.angle_beta   90.00
_cell.angle_gamma   90.00
#
_symmetry.space_group_name_H-M   'P 1'
#
loop_
_entity.id
_entity.type
_entity.pdbx_description
1 polymer ?
#
loop_
_entity_poly.entity_id
_entity_poly.type
_entity_poly.pdbx_seq_one_letter_code
_entity_poly.pdbx_strand_id
1 'polypeptide(L)' 'LEGKVERPNRVRIKAQNLEGQKFSLKSDQLLARAIQHEYDHLEGILYIDYIKSKKDLKKIGK' A
#
# COMPACT_ATOMS: atom_id res chain seq x y z
N LEU A 1 -6.72 -7.29 12.92
CA LEU A 1 -7.12 -8.30 11.91
C LEU A 1 -5.98 -8.38 10.92
N GLU A 2 -5.60 -9.57 10.48
CA GLU A 2 -4.55 -9.78 9.49
C GLU A 2 -5.17 -10.45 8.27
N GLY A 3 -4.92 -9.91 7.08
CA GLY A 3 -5.35 -10.51 5.82
C GLY A 3 -4.31 -10.30 4.74
N LYS A 4 -4.19 -11.26 3.82
CA LYS A 4 -3.25 -11.16 2.71
C LYS A 4 -3.82 -10.20 1.66
N VAL A 5 -3.03 -9.17 1.33
CA VAL A 5 -3.31 -8.26 0.22
C VAL A 5 -2.24 -8.45 -0.83
N GLU A 6 -2.65 -8.88 -2.02
CA GLU A 6 -1.78 -8.98 -3.20
C GLU A 6 -1.53 -7.60 -3.77
N ARG A 7 -0.26 -7.29 -4.03
CA ARG A 7 0.17 -6.02 -4.62
C ARG A 7 1.36 -6.26 -5.56
N PRO A 8 1.50 -5.48 -6.63
CA PRO A 8 2.73 -5.42 -7.41
C PRO A 8 3.98 -5.33 -6.53
N ASN A 9 4.96 -6.18 -6.81
CA ASN A 9 6.24 -6.18 -6.07
C ASN A 9 7.09 -4.95 -6.43
N ARG A 10 6.85 -4.30 -7.58
CA ARG A 10 7.60 -3.12 -8.04
C ARG A 10 6.67 -1.99 -8.43
N VAL A 11 7.06 -0.75 -8.14
CA VAL A 11 6.35 0.45 -8.60
C VAL A 11 7.33 1.51 -9.10
N ARG A 12 6.82 2.41 -9.93
CA ARG A 12 7.50 3.66 -10.30
C ARG A 12 6.56 4.81 -10.03
N ILE A 13 6.99 5.77 -9.21
CA ILE A 13 6.20 6.94 -8.85
C ILE A 13 6.85 8.23 -9.31
N LYS A 14 6.04 9.28 -9.40
CA LYS A 14 6.45 10.68 -9.49
C LYS A 14 5.81 11.41 -8.31
N ALA A 15 6.61 12.17 -7.56
CA ALA A 15 6.14 12.90 -6.38
C ALA A 15 6.93 14.20 -6.21
N GLN A 16 6.55 14.99 -5.20
CA GLN A 16 7.30 16.15 -4.75
C GLN A 16 7.84 15.90 -3.33
N ASN A 17 9.04 16.40 -3.05
CA ASN A 17 9.55 16.45 -1.68
C ASN A 17 8.91 17.60 -0.89
N LEU A 18 9.32 17.81 0.36
CA LEU A 18 8.77 18.83 1.23
C LEU A 18 9.01 20.25 0.70
N GLU A 19 10.03 20.44 -0.13
CA GLU A 19 10.39 21.69 -0.79
C GLU A 19 9.65 21.88 -2.14
N GLY A 20 8.76 20.96 -2.51
CA GLY A 20 8.01 21.01 -3.77
C GLY A 20 8.79 20.58 -5.01
N GLN A 21 10.04 20.11 -4.86
CA GLN A 21 10.86 19.64 -5.97
C GLN A 21 10.38 18.27 -6.44
N LYS A 22 10.19 18.13 -7.76
CA LYS A 22 9.71 16.89 -8.37
C LYS A 22 10.83 15.86 -8.40
N PHE A 23 10.51 14.62 -8.03
CA PHE A 23 11.40 13.48 -8.18
C PHE A 23 10.65 12.26 -8.73
N SER A 24 11.40 11.27 -9.20
CA SER A 24 10.89 9.96 -9.60
C SER A 24 11.62 8.88 -8.82
N LEU A 25 10.88 7.88 -8.36
CA LEU A 25 11.42 6.76 -7.58
C LEU A 25 10.94 5.45 -8.19
N LYS A 26 11.86 4.51 -8.39
CA LYS A 26 11.53 3.09 -8.58
C LYS A 26 11.80 2.39 -7.26
N SER A 27 10.86 1.59 -6.78
CA SER A 27 11.02 0.80 -5.57
C SER A 27 10.50 -0.61 -5.78
N ASP A 28 10.93 -1.51 -4.90
CA ASP A 28 10.48 -2.89 -4.87
C ASP A 28 10.18 -3.37 -3.44
N GLN A 29 9.71 -4.61 -3.32
CA GLN A 29 9.49 -5.33 -2.06
C GLN A 29 8.69 -4.50 -1.04
N LEU A 30 9.24 -4.30 0.16
CA LEU A 30 8.56 -3.63 1.27
C LEU A 30 8.28 -2.15 0.96
N LEU A 31 9.21 -1.45 0.32
CA LEU A 31 9.03 -0.03 0.00
C LEU A 31 7.97 0.16 -1.09
N ALA A 32 7.95 -0.70 -2.12
CA ALA A 32 6.88 -0.68 -3.10
C ALA A 32 5.52 -0.94 -2.46
N ARG A 33 5.44 -1.89 -1.51
CA ARG A 33 4.21 -2.20 -0.78
C ARG A 33 3.74 -1.01 0.06
N ALA A 34 4.65 -0.36 0.79
CA ALA A 34 4.33 0.79 1.63
C ALA A 34 3.84 1.97 0.77
N ILE A 35 4.53 2.29 -0.32
CA ILE A 35 4.11 3.37 -1.23
C ILE A 35 2.70 3.14 -1.77
N GLN A 36 2.38 1.91 -2.18
CA GLN A 36 1.03 1.57 -2.65
C GLN A 36 -0.02 1.68 -1.53
N HIS A 37 0.33 1.29 -0.30
CA HIS A 37 -0.58 1.42 0.85
C HIS A 37 -0.89 2.89 1.18
N GLU A 38 0.13 3.75 1.23
CA GLU A 38 -0.09 5.17 1.52
C GLU A 38 -0.79 5.89 0.36
N TYR A 39 -0.51 5.50 -0.88
CA TYR A 39 -1.21 6.05 -2.04
C TYR A 39 -2.71 5.70 -2.02
N ASP A 40 -3.07 4.46 -1.66
CA ASP A 40 -4.47 4.05 -1.54
C ASP A 40 -5.26 4.95 -0.58
N HIS A 41 -4.64 5.45 0.50
CA HIS A 41 -5.30 6.38 1.43
C HIS A 41 -5.65 7.71 0.75
N LEU A 42 -4.88 8.16 -0.24
CA LEU A 42 -5.21 9.35 -1.03
C LEU A 42 -6.47 9.14 -1.90
N GLU A 43 -6.74 7.88 -2.28
CA GLU A 43 -7.92 7.47 -3.03
C GLU A 43 -9.07 7.01 -2.11
N GLY A 44 -8.90 7.10 -0.78
CA GLY A 44 -9.88 6.66 0.20
C GLY A 44 -10.04 5.13 0.31
N ILE A 45 -9.05 4.36 -0.14
CA ILE A 45 -9.04 2.89 -0.13
C ILE A 45 -8.27 2.38 1.10
N LEU A 46 -8.89 1.50 1.88
CA LEU A 46 -8.25 0.83 3.02
C LEU A 46 -7.81 -0.59 2.64
N TYR A 47 -6.84 -1.14 3.38
CA TYR A 47 -6.36 -2.49 3.11
C TYR A 47 -7.47 -3.57 3.21
N ILE A 48 -8.49 -3.32 4.03
CA ILE A 48 -9.64 -4.22 4.21
C ILE A 48 -10.51 -4.29 2.96
N ASP A 49 -10.50 -3.26 2.11
CA ASP A 49 -11.32 -3.20 0.89
C ASP A 49 -10.79 -4.18 -0.16
N TYR A 50 -9.51 -4.56 -0.08
CA TYR A 50 -8.93 -5.62 -0.90
C TYR A 50 -9.29 -7.03 -0.43
N ILE A 51 -9.85 -7.19 0.76
CA ILE A 51 -10.10 -8.49 1.38
C ILE A 51 -11.52 -8.93 1.01
N LYS A 52 -11.59 -9.83 0.02
CA LYS A 52 -12.86 -10.28 -0.58
C LYS A 52 -13.80 -10.99 0.40
N SER A 53 -13.26 -11.65 1.42
CA SER A 53 -14.04 -12.40 2.40
C SER A 53 -13.57 -12.14 3.82
N LYS A 54 -14.52 -11.92 4.74
CA LYS A 54 -14.23 -11.83 6.18
C LYS A 54 -13.58 -13.10 6.75
N LYS A 55 -13.69 -14.24 6.06
CA LYS A 55 -13.00 -15.49 6.44
C LYS A 55 -11.48 -15.40 6.27
N ASP A 56 -11.01 -14.50 5.41
CA ASP A 56 -9.59 -14.28 5.13
C ASP A 56 -8.94 -13.35 6.17
N LEU A 57 -9.73 -12.77 7.07
CA LEU A 57 -9.28 -11.94 8.18
C LEU A 57 -9.03 -12.81 9.42
N LYS A 58 -7.75 -12.94 9.81
CA LYS A 58 -7.37 -13.52 11.10
C LYS A 58 -7.50 -12.47 12.19
N LYS A 59 -8.12 -12.80 13.33
CA LYS A 59 -8.05 -11.94 14.52
C LYS A 59 -6.63 -12.02 15.10
N ILE A 60 -6.04 -10.86 15.40
CA ILE A 60 -4.76 -10.78 16.10
C ILE A 60 -5.12 -10.70 17.59
N GLY A 61 -4.62 -11.63 18.41
CA GLY A 61 -4.84 -11.64 19.86
C GLY A 61 -6.03 -12.47 20.33
N LYS A 62 -6.00 -13.79 20.08
CA LYS A 62 -6.65 -14.77 20.95
C LYS A 62 -5.71 -15.94 21.16
#